data_AF-A0A5U6KV16-F1
#
_entry.id   AF-A0A5U6KV16-F1
#
_cell.length_a   1.000
_cell.length_b   1.000
_cell.length_c   1.000
_cell.angle_alpha   90.00
_cell.angle_beta   90.00
_cell.angle_gamma   90.00
#
_symmetry.space_group_name_H-M   'P 1'
#
loop_
_entity.id
_entity.type
_entity.pdbx_description
1 polymer ?
#
loop_
_entity_poly.entity_id
_entity_poly.type
_entity_poly.pdbx_seq_one_letter_code
_entity_poly.pdbx_strand_id
1 'polypeptide(L)'
;LQRDESEAQSLLQEEQALTEEWQTLCATLGVQLQPQEDLAGWLTAAEEHEQQLDQLSQRHALQTQIAAHTEQVARFTAQIAQRQASLTADLAQYTLSLPAPEDEASWLNERADEAKIWQQRQTEFADLQTQIDRLAPLLETLPQTDTADSDDDVPLDNWRQAHDECVSLQSQLQTLQEQTTQEQQRAAEAIAHFDAALKNSPF
;
A
#
# COMPACT_ATOMS: atom_id res chain seq x y z
N LEU A 1 41.02 -88.60 -39.43
CA LEU A 1 41.81 -87.84 -40.41
C LEU A 1 40.93 -86.97 -41.30
N GLN A 2 40.22 -87.50 -42.32
CA GLN A 2 39.35 -86.67 -43.18
C GLN A 2 38.21 -85.97 -42.42
N ARG A 3 37.62 -86.64 -41.42
CA ARG A 3 36.57 -86.06 -40.58
C ARG A 3 37.12 -84.94 -39.68
N ASP A 4 38.26 -85.17 -39.06
CA ASP A 4 38.93 -84.18 -38.21
C ASP A 4 39.38 -82.95 -39.02
N GLU A 5 39.78 -83.13 -40.29
CA GLU A 5 40.06 -82.01 -41.22
C GLU A 5 38.80 -81.22 -41.58
N SER A 6 37.67 -81.90 -41.82
CA SER A 6 36.40 -81.20 -42.11
C SER A 6 35.85 -80.44 -40.89
N GLU A 7 36.02 -81.00 -39.69
CA GLU A 7 35.61 -80.35 -38.44
C GLU A 7 36.52 -79.13 -38.16
N ALA A 8 37.84 -79.24 -38.37
CA ALA A 8 38.77 -78.12 -38.26
C ALA A 8 38.48 -76.99 -39.26
N GLN A 9 38.11 -77.31 -40.50
CA GLN A 9 37.70 -76.32 -41.50
C GLN A 9 36.38 -75.63 -41.15
N SER A 10 35.41 -76.37 -40.62
CA SER A 10 34.13 -75.81 -40.14
C SER A 10 34.35 -74.81 -39.01
N LEU A 11 35.19 -75.16 -38.02
CA LEU A 11 35.51 -74.27 -36.90
C LEU A 11 36.21 -72.99 -37.35
N LEU A 12 37.08 -73.08 -38.34
CA LEU A 12 37.81 -71.92 -38.89
C LEU A 12 36.86 -70.96 -39.63
N GLN A 13 35.86 -71.50 -40.34
CA GLN A 13 34.82 -70.69 -40.99
C GLN A 13 33.90 -70.00 -39.98
N GLU A 14 33.51 -70.70 -38.91
CA GLU A 14 32.72 -70.12 -37.82
C GLU A 14 33.48 -69.00 -37.09
N GLU A 15 34.78 -69.17 -36.83
CA GLU A 15 35.62 -68.13 -36.23
C GLU A 15 35.70 -66.87 -37.11
N GLN A 16 35.87 -67.05 -38.42
CA GLN A 16 35.90 -65.95 -39.38
C GLN A 16 34.56 -65.21 -39.42
N ALA A 17 33.44 -65.93 -39.49
CA ALA A 17 32.10 -65.34 -39.48
C ALA A 17 31.84 -64.52 -38.20
N LEU A 18 32.19 -65.06 -37.03
CA LEU A 18 32.05 -64.36 -35.75
C LEU A 18 32.94 -63.11 -35.67
N THR A 19 34.13 -63.16 -36.25
CA THR A 19 35.04 -62.01 -36.29
C THR A 19 34.51 -60.91 -37.22
N GLU A 20 33.95 -61.26 -38.36
CA GLU A 20 33.30 -60.31 -39.29
C GLU A 20 32.06 -59.67 -38.65
N GLU A 21 31.22 -60.45 -37.96
CA GLU A 21 30.07 -59.94 -37.21
C GLU A 21 30.51 -58.95 -36.12
N TRP A 22 31.55 -59.28 -35.36
CA TRP A 22 32.12 -58.40 -34.34
C TRP A 22 32.65 -57.09 -34.93
N GLN A 23 33.43 -57.16 -36.01
CA GLN A 23 33.95 -55.96 -36.70
C GLN A 23 32.82 -55.08 -37.23
N THR A 24 31.75 -55.68 -37.74
CA THR A 24 30.57 -54.95 -38.21
C THR A 24 29.90 -54.23 -37.04
N LEU A 25 29.78 -54.89 -35.88
CA LEU A 25 29.20 -54.32 -34.67
C LEU A 25 30.04 -53.16 -34.12
N CYS A 26 31.37 -53.31 -34.05
CA CYS A 26 32.30 -52.24 -33.71
C CYS A 26 32.19 -51.05 -34.67
N ALA A 27 32.09 -51.30 -35.97
CA ALA A 27 31.91 -50.25 -36.97
C ALA A 27 30.58 -49.49 -36.81
N THR A 28 29.48 -50.19 -36.49
CA THR A 28 28.18 -49.54 -36.24
C THR A 28 28.19 -48.66 -34.99
N LEU A 29 28.94 -49.06 -33.96
CA LEU A 29 29.12 -48.29 -32.73
C LEU A 29 30.19 -47.21 -32.86
N GLY A 30 30.96 -47.18 -33.97
CA GLY A 30 32.07 -46.25 -34.18
C GLY A 30 33.27 -46.51 -33.27
N VAL A 31 33.41 -47.73 -32.76
CA VAL A 31 34.45 -48.12 -31.79
C VAL A 31 35.48 -49.01 -32.48
N GLN A 32 36.75 -48.91 -32.07
CA GLN A 32 37.81 -49.83 -32.48
C GLN A 32 38.19 -50.70 -31.28
N LEU A 33 37.65 -51.92 -31.22
CA LEU A 33 37.93 -52.91 -30.17
C LEU A 33 38.33 -54.25 -30.82
N GLN A 34 39.43 -54.83 -30.37
CA GLN A 34 39.78 -56.20 -30.74
C GLN A 34 38.95 -57.21 -29.94
N PRO A 35 38.64 -58.40 -30.49
CA PRO A 35 37.84 -59.42 -29.80
C PRO A 35 38.41 -59.89 -28.47
N GLN A 36 39.73 -59.76 -28.28
CA GLN A 36 40.45 -60.16 -27.05
C GLN A 36 40.72 -58.98 -26.08
N GLU A 37 40.38 -57.75 -26.46
CA GLU A 37 40.60 -56.58 -25.61
C GLU A 37 39.58 -56.51 -24.46
N ASP A 38 40.04 -56.04 -23.30
CA ASP A 38 39.18 -55.82 -22.14
C ASP A 38 38.24 -54.64 -22.38
N LEU A 39 36.94 -54.89 -22.24
CA LEU A 39 35.86 -53.92 -22.45
C LEU A 39 35.71 -52.95 -21.28
N ALA A 40 36.29 -53.25 -20.11
CA ALA A 40 36.10 -52.46 -18.89
C ALA A 40 36.51 -50.98 -19.06
N GLY A 41 37.62 -50.72 -19.75
CA GLY A 41 38.08 -49.35 -20.01
C GLY A 41 37.16 -48.56 -20.94
N TRP A 42 36.62 -49.22 -21.97
CA TRP A 42 35.68 -48.60 -22.90
C TRP A 42 34.33 -48.31 -22.23
N LEU A 43 33.82 -49.24 -21.42
CA LEU A 43 32.58 -49.05 -20.65
C LEU A 43 32.71 -47.89 -19.67
N THR A 44 33.83 -47.82 -18.94
CA THR A 44 34.08 -46.71 -18.00
C THR A 44 34.10 -45.36 -18.73
N ALA A 45 34.79 -45.27 -19.87
CA ALA A 45 34.83 -44.05 -20.67
C ALA A 45 33.45 -43.66 -21.24
N ALA A 46 32.63 -44.64 -21.63
CA ALA A 46 31.26 -44.41 -22.09
C ALA A 46 30.36 -43.89 -20.96
N GLU A 47 30.44 -44.48 -19.77
CA GLU A 47 29.71 -44.03 -18.58
C GLU A 47 30.12 -42.60 -18.17
N GLU A 48 31.43 -42.30 -18.17
CA GLU A 48 31.93 -40.95 -17.89
C GLU A 48 31.41 -39.93 -18.91
N HIS A 49 31.36 -40.28 -20.18
CA HIS A 49 30.83 -39.41 -21.23
C HIS A 49 29.33 -39.16 -21.05
N GLU A 50 28.53 -40.19 -20.72
CA GLU A 50 27.10 -40.02 -20.43
C GLU A 50 26.89 -39.09 -19.22
N GLN A 51 27.66 -39.28 -18.15
CA GLN A 51 27.62 -38.39 -16.98
C GLN A 51 27.97 -36.94 -17.33
N GLN A 52 28.94 -36.71 -18.24
CA GLN A 52 29.28 -35.36 -18.70
C GLN A 52 28.13 -34.73 -19.51
N LEU A 53 27.46 -35.50 -20.37
CA LEU A 53 26.30 -35.02 -21.12
C LEU A 53 25.14 -34.66 -20.18
N ASP A 54 24.90 -35.48 -19.16
CA ASP A 54 23.88 -35.20 -18.14
C ASP A 54 24.19 -33.91 -17.38
N GLN A 55 25.44 -33.71 -16.95
CA GLN A 55 25.86 -32.48 -16.29
C GLN A 55 25.71 -31.25 -17.21
N LEU A 56 26.06 -31.39 -18.49
CA LEU A 56 25.89 -30.32 -19.47
C LEU A 56 24.42 -29.98 -19.71
N SER A 57 23.55 -30.98 -19.79
CA SER A 57 22.11 -30.77 -19.96
C SER A 57 21.49 -30.06 -18.73
N GLN A 58 21.87 -30.47 -17.52
CA GLN A 58 21.46 -29.82 -16.27
C GLN A 58 21.93 -28.36 -16.23
N ARG A 59 23.20 -28.11 -16.57
CA ARG A 59 23.75 -26.75 -16.65
C ARG A 59 22.98 -25.89 -17.64
N HIS A 60 22.64 -26.43 -18.82
CA HIS A 60 21.87 -25.71 -19.82
C HIS A 60 20.44 -25.39 -19.36
N ALA A 61 19.79 -26.33 -18.67
CA ALA A 61 18.48 -26.11 -18.06
C ALA A 61 18.53 -24.98 -17.01
N LEU A 62 19.53 -24.98 -16.14
CA LEU A 62 19.74 -23.93 -15.15
C LEU A 62 20.02 -22.57 -15.80
N GLN A 63 20.85 -22.53 -16.84
CA GLN A 63 21.12 -21.29 -17.59
C GLN A 63 19.85 -20.70 -18.21
N THR A 64 18.97 -21.55 -18.74
CA THR A 64 17.68 -21.13 -19.29
C THR A 64 16.77 -20.55 -18.22
N GLN A 65 16.72 -21.17 -17.03
CA GLN A 65 15.96 -20.65 -15.90
C GLN A 65 16.50 -19.30 -15.41
N ILE A 66 17.83 -19.17 -15.29
CA ILE A 66 18.48 -17.90 -14.91
C ILE A 66 18.13 -16.80 -15.92
N ALA A 67 18.20 -17.09 -17.22
CA ALA A 67 17.85 -16.14 -18.27
C ALA A 67 16.38 -15.68 -18.14
N ALA A 68 15.45 -16.62 -17.97
CA ALA A 68 14.03 -16.31 -17.81
C ALA A 68 13.76 -15.45 -16.56
N HIS A 69 14.37 -15.78 -15.41
CA HIS A 69 14.22 -14.97 -14.20
C HIS A 69 14.85 -13.59 -14.32
N THR A 70 15.99 -13.48 -15.01
CA THR A 70 16.66 -12.19 -15.24
C THR A 70 15.79 -11.27 -16.10
N GLU A 71 15.17 -11.81 -17.15
CA GLU A 71 14.21 -11.07 -17.98
C GLU A 71 12.99 -10.64 -17.16
N GLN A 72 12.46 -11.54 -16.31
CA GLN A 72 11.32 -11.25 -15.45
C GLN A 72 11.63 -10.11 -14.46
N VAL A 73 12.80 -10.13 -13.82
CA VAL A 73 13.25 -9.05 -12.92
C VAL A 73 13.36 -7.74 -13.70
N ALA A 74 14.01 -7.73 -14.86
CA ALA A 74 14.14 -6.53 -15.68
C ALA A 74 12.77 -5.94 -16.07
N ARG A 75 11.82 -6.81 -16.43
CA ARG A 75 10.44 -6.40 -16.74
C ARG A 75 9.75 -5.76 -15.54
N PHE A 76 9.83 -6.38 -14.35
CA PHE A 76 9.21 -5.82 -13.15
C PHE A 76 9.86 -4.50 -12.72
N THR A 77 11.18 -4.40 -12.79
CA THR A 77 11.91 -3.15 -12.51
C THR A 77 11.45 -2.03 -13.43
N ALA A 78 11.33 -2.29 -14.74
CA ALA A 78 10.84 -1.31 -15.70
C ALA A 78 9.38 -0.89 -15.42
N GLN A 79 8.51 -1.84 -15.05
CA GLN A 79 7.13 -1.54 -14.68
C GLN A 79 7.02 -0.70 -13.41
N ILE A 80 7.83 -0.98 -12.38
CA ILE A 80 7.88 -0.19 -11.15
C ILE A 80 8.35 1.23 -11.46
N ALA A 81 9.43 1.38 -12.23
CA ALA A 81 9.95 2.69 -12.61
C ALA A 81 8.92 3.49 -13.43
N GLN A 82 8.23 2.85 -14.36
CA GLN A 82 7.16 3.50 -15.14
C GLN A 82 6.02 3.98 -14.24
N ARG A 83 5.56 3.14 -13.30
CA ARG A 83 4.48 3.49 -12.36
C ARG A 83 4.89 4.62 -11.42
N GLN A 84 6.12 4.59 -10.92
CA GLN A 84 6.65 5.68 -10.09
C GLN A 84 6.71 6.97 -10.88
N ALA A 85 7.22 6.95 -12.11
CA ALA A 85 7.26 8.13 -12.97
C ALA A 85 5.87 8.70 -13.26
N SER A 86 4.87 7.84 -13.54
CA SER A 86 3.49 8.30 -13.73
C SER A 86 2.90 8.91 -12.44
N LEU A 87 3.09 8.27 -11.29
CA LEU A 87 2.61 8.78 -10.01
C LEU A 87 3.26 10.12 -9.67
N THR A 88 4.57 10.26 -9.87
CA THR A 88 5.27 11.54 -9.66
C THR A 88 4.74 12.62 -10.60
N ALA A 89 4.48 12.30 -11.87
CA ALA A 89 3.92 13.26 -12.82
C ALA A 89 2.49 13.70 -12.43
N ASP A 90 1.66 12.77 -11.96
CA ASP A 90 0.30 13.06 -11.49
C ASP A 90 0.31 13.93 -10.23
N LEU A 91 1.15 13.59 -9.24
CA LEU A 91 1.31 14.38 -8.01
C LEU A 91 1.84 15.79 -8.28
N ALA A 92 2.75 15.95 -9.25
CA ALA A 92 3.29 17.25 -9.62
C ALA A 92 2.21 18.23 -10.12
N GLN A 93 1.11 17.75 -10.71
CA GLN A 93 -0.03 18.59 -11.11
C GLN A 93 -0.69 19.28 -9.90
N TYR A 94 -0.56 18.67 -8.72
CA TYR A 94 -1.07 19.19 -7.45
C TYR A 94 0.03 19.82 -6.60
N THR A 95 1.21 20.10 -7.15
CA THR A 95 2.40 20.58 -6.42
C THR A 95 2.84 19.65 -5.27
N LEU A 96 2.47 18.37 -5.37
CA LEU A 96 2.84 17.34 -4.41
C LEU A 96 4.04 16.54 -4.91
N SER A 97 4.83 16.04 -3.96
CA SER A 97 5.99 15.18 -4.20
C SER A 97 5.75 13.81 -3.59
N LEU A 98 6.32 12.77 -4.18
CA LEU A 98 6.26 11.43 -3.62
C LEU A 98 7.08 11.39 -2.31
N PRO A 99 6.52 10.90 -1.19
CA PRO A 99 7.25 10.79 0.07
C PRO A 99 8.30 9.66 0.01
N ALA A 100 9.25 9.68 0.95
CA ALA A 100 10.12 8.54 1.19
C ALA A 100 9.28 7.32 1.66
N PRO A 101 9.68 6.08 1.34
CA PRO A 101 8.88 4.89 1.67
C PRO A 101 8.67 4.71 3.19
N GLU A 102 9.62 5.15 4.01
CA GLU A 102 9.49 5.18 5.48
C GLU A 102 8.41 6.16 6.00
N ASP A 103 8.08 7.19 5.23
CA ASP A 103 7.17 8.29 5.60
C ASP A 103 5.84 8.27 4.83
N GLU A 104 5.57 7.22 4.06
CA GLU A 104 4.36 7.16 3.22
C GLU A 104 3.07 7.22 4.07
N ALA A 105 3.06 6.54 5.21
CA ALA A 105 1.90 6.51 6.09
C ALA A 105 1.62 7.86 6.76
N SER A 106 2.66 8.57 7.21
CA SER A 106 2.51 9.91 7.78
C SER A 106 2.05 10.91 6.71
N TRP A 107 2.66 10.88 5.53
CA TRP A 107 2.28 11.72 4.40
C TRP A 107 0.80 11.52 3.99
N LEU A 108 0.34 10.26 3.89
CA LEU A 108 -1.06 9.95 3.59
C LEU A 108 -2.02 10.43 4.68
N ASN A 109 -1.64 10.28 5.95
CA ASN A 109 -2.46 10.75 7.07
C ASN A 109 -2.59 12.28 7.06
N GLU A 110 -1.51 13.01 6.80
CA GLU A 110 -1.55 14.47 6.66
C GLU A 110 -2.50 14.90 5.55
N ARG A 111 -2.46 14.23 4.38
CA ARG A 111 -3.40 14.52 3.27
C ARG A 111 -4.84 14.19 3.65
N ALA A 112 -5.08 13.10 4.37
CA ALA A 112 -6.40 12.72 4.84
C ALA A 112 -6.96 13.75 5.83
N ASP A 113 -6.12 14.28 6.72
CA ASP A 113 -6.52 15.31 7.67
C ASP A 113 -6.77 16.66 6.99
N GLU A 114 -5.95 17.06 6.02
CA GLU A 114 -6.21 18.23 5.16
C GLU A 114 -7.57 18.11 4.46
N ALA A 115 -7.89 16.94 3.89
CA ALA A 115 -9.17 16.70 3.22
C ALA A 115 -10.37 16.86 4.19
N LYS A 116 -10.25 16.37 5.43
CA LYS A 116 -11.28 16.58 6.47
C LYS A 116 -11.48 18.06 6.78
N ILE A 117 -10.39 18.82 6.92
CA ILE A 117 -10.46 20.27 7.19
C ILE A 117 -11.16 20.99 6.05
N TRP A 118 -10.82 20.67 4.79
CA TRP A 118 -11.48 21.24 3.62
C TRP A 118 -12.97 20.91 3.58
N GLN A 119 -13.34 19.67 3.88
CA GLN A 119 -14.73 19.23 3.94
C GLN A 119 -15.52 20.00 5.03
N GLN A 120 -14.93 20.18 6.21
CA GLN A 120 -15.55 20.95 7.28
C GLN A 120 -15.79 22.41 6.84
N ARG A 121 -14.77 23.07 6.29
CA ARG A 121 -14.90 24.45 5.79
C ARG A 121 -15.94 24.59 4.69
N GLN A 122 -16.03 23.61 3.80
CA GLN A 122 -17.05 23.61 2.75
C GLN A 122 -18.46 23.50 3.34
N THR A 123 -18.63 22.71 4.39
CA THR A 123 -19.90 22.58 5.11
C THR A 123 -20.28 23.90 5.79
N GLU A 124 -19.34 24.50 6.52
CA GLU A 124 -19.53 25.81 7.17
C GLU A 124 -19.90 26.91 6.14
N PHE A 125 -19.25 26.91 4.97
CA PHE A 125 -19.57 27.84 3.91
C PHE A 125 -20.98 27.62 3.34
N ALA A 126 -21.39 26.37 3.13
CA ALA A 126 -22.74 26.05 2.67
C ALA A 126 -23.82 26.45 3.69
N ASP A 127 -23.54 26.27 4.98
CA ASP A 127 -24.43 26.68 6.07
C ASP A 127 -24.59 28.21 6.10
N LEU A 128 -23.49 28.96 5.98
CA LEU A 128 -23.51 30.41 5.89
C LEU A 128 -24.30 30.90 4.66
N GLN A 129 -24.10 30.28 3.50
CA GLN A 129 -24.87 30.63 2.30
C GLN A 129 -26.37 30.42 2.51
N THR A 130 -26.74 29.31 3.15
CA THR A 130 -28.15 29.01 3.50
C THR A 130 -28.73 30.08 4.44
N GLN A 131 -27.94 30.58 5.39
CA GLN A 131 -28.36 31.68 6.27
C GLN A 131 -28.54 32.99 5.50
N ILE A 132 -27.62 33.32 4.58
CA ILE A 132 -27.73 34.50 3.72
C ILE A 132 -29.02 34.42 2.88
N ASP A 133 -29.27 33.30 2.22
CA ASP A 133 -30.44 33.11 1.37
C ASP A 133 -31.75 33.18 2.17
N ARG A 134 -31.72 32.78 3.46
CA ARG A 134 -32.85 32.94 4.39
C ARG A 134 -33.07 34.39 4.80
N LEU A 135 -32.01 35.15 5.02
CA LEU A 135 -32.07 36.54 5.48
C LEU A 135 -32.35 37.53 4.34
N ALA A 136 -31.89 37.25 3.11
CA ALA A 136 -32.09 38.08 1.94
C ALA A 136 -33.56 38.54 1.72
N PRO A 137 -34.57 37.65 1.68
CA PRO A 137 -35.95 38.07 1.51
C PRO A 137 -36.49 38.84 2.72
N LEU A 138 -36.00 38.57 3.95
CA LEU A 138 -36.41 39.32 5.13
C LEU A 138 -35.95 40.78 5.05
N LEU A 139 -34.73 41.01 4.57
CA LEU A 139 -34.21 42.35 4.31
C LEU A 139 -35.02 43.08 3.24
N GLU A 140 -35.48 42.38 2.19
CA GLU A 140 -36.36 42.97 1.17
C GLU A 140 -37.76 43.33 1.68
N THR A 141 -38.26 42.62 2.69
CA THR A 141 -39.55 42.93 3.35
C THR A 141 -39.47 43.99 4.43
N LEU A 142 -38.27 44.47 4.77
CA LEU A 142 -38.15 45.65 5.63
C LEU A 142 -38.81 46.83 4.91
N PRO A 143 -39.61 47.65 5.63
CA PRO A 143 -40.22 48.82 5.03
C PRO A 143 -39.12 49.65 4.38
N GLN A 144 -39.31 50.02 3.11
CA GLN A 144 -38.45 51.03 2.48
C GLN A 144 -38.52 52.25 3.39
N THR A 145 -37.41 52.53 4.09
CA THR A 145 -37.24 53.85 4.68
C THR A 145 -37.27 54.78 3.48
N ASP A 146 -38.36 55.55 3.38
CA ASP A 146 -38.52 56.63 2.42
C ASP A 146 -37.53 57.73 2.83
N THR A 147 -36.23 57.43 2.74
CA THR A 147 -35.16 58.41 2.77
C THR A 147 -35.04 58.90 1.34
N ALA A 148 -36.02 59.71 0.93
CA ALA A 148 -35.72 60.79 0.01
C ALA A 148 -34.48 61.48 0.55
N ASP A 149 -33.44 61.61 -0.27
CA ASP A 149 -32.18 62.35 -0.03
C ASP A 149 -32.27 63.40 1.10
N SER A 150 -32.22 62.94 2.34
CA SER A 150 -32.15 63.77 3.53
C SER A 150 -30.84 63.39 4.17
N ASP A 151 -29.83 64.15 3.76
CA ASP A 151 -28.53 64.36 4.41
C ASP A 151 -28.70 64.92 5.84
N ASP A 152 -29.80 64.57 6.53
CA ASP A 152 -29.97 64.75 7.95
C ASP A 152 -29.44 63.48 8.60
N ASP A 153 -28.16 63.58 8.95
CA ASP A 153 -27.48 62.80 9.97
C ASP A 153 -28.47 62.53 11.11
N VAL A 154 -29.13 61.37 11.12
CA VAL A 154 -29.92 60.94 12.27
C VAL A 154 -28.93 60.96 13.41
N PRO A 155 -29.11 61.83 14.43
CA PRO A 155 -28.07 62.02 15.41
C PRO A 155 -27.89 60.68 16.10
N LEU A 156 -26.72 60.08 15.90
CA LEU A 156 -26.20 58.95 16.67
C LEU A 156 -25.95 59.38 18.14
N ASP A 157 -26.55 60.47 18.60
CA ASP A 157 -26.52 60.87 19.99
C ASP A 157 -27.12 59.73 20.81
N ASN A 158 -26.28 59.19 21.69
CA ASN A 158 -26.55 58.12 22.64
C ASN A 158 -26.38 56.67 22.13
N TRP A 159 -25.88 56.41 20.91
CA TRP A 159 -25.59 55.01 20.48
C TRP A 159 -24.55 54.35 21.39
N ARG A 160 -23.52 55.12 21.75
CA ARG A 160 -22.45 54.68 22.66
C ARG A 160 -22.99 54.44 24.06
N GLN A 161 -23.91 55.29 24.51
CA GLN A 161 -24.58 55.12 25.80
C GLN A 161 -25.46 53.86 25.81
N ALA A 162 -26.25 53.63 24.78
CA ALA A 162 -27.07 52.41 24.66
C ALA A 162 -26.20 51.14 24.61
N HIS A 163 -25.06 51.19 23.92
CA HIS A 163 -24.08 50.11 23.92
C HIS A 163 -23.48 49.87 25.31
N ASP A 164 -23.03 50.93 26.00
CA ASP A 164 -22.45 50.84 27.34
C ASP A 164 -23.47 50.33 28.37
N GLU A 165 -24.75 50.70 28.23
CA GLU A 165 -25.87 50.17 29.02
C GLU A 165 -26.09 48.67 28.75
N CYS A 166 -26.05 48.23 27.48
CA CYS A 166 -26.17 46.81 27.13
C CYS A 166 -25.00 45.98 27.71
N VAL A 167 -23.77 46.48 27.61
CA VAL A 167 -22.59 45.82 28.19
C VAL A 167 -22.68 45.79 29.72
N SER A 168 -23.15 46.88 30.34
CA SER A 168 -23.39 46.93 31.78
C SER A 168 -24.43 45.90 32.21
N LEU A 169 -25.58 45.83 31.52
CA LEU A 169 -26.61 44.84 31.80
C LEU A 169 -26.10 43.41 31.64
N GLN A 170 -25.28 43.14 30.62
CA GLN A 170 -24.68 41.82 30.42
C GLN A 170 -23.77 41.42 31.58
N SER A 171 -22.90 42.32 32.04
CA SER A 171 -22.03 42.06 33.21
C SER A 171 -22.81 41.88 34.51
N GLN A 172 -23.91 42.63 34.70
CA GLN A 172 -24.82 42.45 35.84
C GLN A 172 -25.49 41.07 35.80
N LEU A 173 -25.99 40.65 34.64
CA LEU A 173 -26.58 39.32 34.47
C LEU A 173 -25.59 38.20 34.75
N GLN A 174 -24.35 38.33 34.27
CA GLN A 174 -23.30 37.35 34.53
C GLN A 174 -22.99 37.23 36.02
N THR A 175 -22.89 38.36 36.72
CA THR A 175 -22.66 38.37 38.18
C THR A 175 -23.83 37.72 38.94
N LEU A 176 -25.07 38.00 38.53
CA LEU A 176 -26.26 37.38 39.14
C LEU A 176 -26.31 35.86 38.91
N GLN A 177 -25.88 35.38 37.74
CA GLN A 177 -25.79 33.95 37.46
C GLN A 177 -24.74 33.26 38.35
N GLU A 178 -23.56 33.88 38.52
CA GLU A 178 -22.52 33.35 39.42
C GLU A 178 -23.00 33.29 40.87
N GLN A 179 -23.66 34.34 41.36
CA GLN A 179 -24.23 34.37 42.71
C GLN A 179 -25.32 33.30 42.90
N THR A 180 -26.20 33.14 41.92
CA THR A 180 -27.26 32.12 41.96
C THR A 180 -26.65 30.72 42.06
N THR A 181 -25.58 30.46 41.29
CA THR A 181 -24.87 29.18 41.31
C THR A 181 -24.22 28.93 42.68
N GLN A 182 -23.59 29.96 43.27
CA GLN A 182 -22.96 29.86 44.57
C GLN A 182 -23.97 29.62 45.70
N GLU A 183 -25.12 30.29 45.68
CA GLU A 183 -26.17 30.09 46.69
C GLU A 183 -26.85 28.72 46.54
N GLN A 184 -27.06 28.23 45.32
CA GLN A 184 -27.52 26.85 45.11
C GLN A 184 -26.55 25.83 45.69
N GLN A 185 -25.24 26.05 45.52
CA GLN A 185 -24.22 25.17 46.10
C GLN A 185 -24.23 25.22 47.63
N ARG A 186 -24.28 26.42 48.24
CA ARG A 186 -24.39 26.58 49.70
C ARG A 186 -25.64 25.90 50.26
N ALA A 187 -26.78 26.05 49.59
CA ALA A 187 -28.03 25.40 49.98
C ALA A 187 -27.90 23.87 49.91
N ALA A 188 -27.30 23.32 48.85
CA ALA A 188 -27.05 21.89 48.71
C ALA A 188 -26.13 21.36 49.82
N GLU A 189 -25.06 22.09 50.14
CA GLU A 189 -24.13 21.75 51.24
C GLU A 189 -24.84 21.79 52.61
N ALA A 190 -25.67 22.81 52.87
CA ALA A 190 -26.44 22.92 54.10
C ALA A 190 -27.47 21.78 54.25
N ILE A 191 -28.16 21.41 53.16
CA ILE A 191 -29.08 20.26 53.13
C ILE A 191 -28.30 18.96 53.40
N ALA A 192 -27.18 18.73 52.72
CA ALA A 192 -26.37 17.54 52.94
C ALA A 192 -25.85 17.46 54.40
N HIS A 193 -25.45 18.59 54.97
CA HIS A 193 -24.98 18.66 56.35
C HIS A 193 -26.12 18.42 57.36
N PHE A 194 -27.33 18.92 57.07
CA PHE A 194 -28.53 18.67 57.87
C PHE A 194 -28.96 17.20 57.79
N ASP A 195 -28.98 16.60 56.59
CA ASP A 195 -29.29 15.17 56.39
C ASP A 195 -28.28 14.26 57.09
N ALA A 196 -26.98 14.62 57.05
CA ALA A 196 -25.95 13.90 57.78
C ALA A 196 -26.14 14.01 59.31
N ALA A 197 -26.51 15.19 59.82
CA ALA A 197 -26.82 15.38 61.22
C ALA A 197 -28.08 14.61 61.65
N LEU A 198 -29.12 14.57 60.80
CA LEU A 198 -30.32 13.77 61.01
C LEU A 198 -30.00 12.27 61.13
N LYS A 199 -29.18 11.72 60.23
CA LYS A 199 -28.79 10.30 60.26
C LYS A 199 -27.97 9.90 61.49
N ASN A 200 -27.22 10.84 62.06
CA ASN A 200 -26.39 10.63 63.25
C ASN A 200 -27.09 11.01 64.56
N SER A 201 -28.35 11.48 64.49
CA SER A 201 -29.13 11.86 65.67
C SER A 201 -29.65 10.61 66.39
N PRO A 202 -29.63 10.56 67.74
CA PRO A 202 -30.09 9.41 68.53
C PRO A 202 -31.62 9.37 68.76
N PHE A 203 -32.42 10.09 67.96
CA PHE A 203 -33.88 10.07 67.99
C PHE A 203 -34.44 9.25 66.82
#